data_AF-A0A2G5TKA3-F1
#
_entry.id   AF-A0A2G5TKA3-F1
#
_cell.length_a   1.000
_cell.length_b   1.000
_cell.length_c   1.000
_cell.angle_alpha   90.00
_cell.angle_beta   90.00
_cell.angle_gamma   90.00
#
_symmetry.space_group_name_H-M   'P 1'
#
loop_
_entity.id
_entity.type
_entity.pdbx_description
1 polymer ?
#
loop_
_entity_poly.entity_id
_entity_poly.type
_entity_poly.pdbx_seq_one_letter_code
_entity_poly.pdbx_strand_id
1 'polypeptide(L)'
;MDTQIKSVREEVENVQLLLIAIDRQTGNHEVDRLIQDANSSLIKTETHMFRLESQLGREPPAIRQMASFKVDQLKSDVYLIKSSLRTMTNRHDNRKKQAEEKEELLKRRFTTNQETRVDLGFDHELNMNEKLKYSDNMLDQMIAQGASIFEDLQQQKFSLLSINKRFHFLTKSLGLSDTTIRLIEKRVREDKKLFYIGVTCCLIFMFCFYYWWQYC
;
A
#
# COMPACT_ATOMS: atom_id res chain seq x y z
N MET A 1 -11.91 25.73 19.35
CA MET A 1 -11.02 24.57 19.18
C MET A 1 -11.75 23.27 18.90
N ASP A 2 -12.84 22.94 19.60
CA ASP A 2 -13.49 21.62 19.45
C ASP A 2 -13.96 21.29 18.03
N THR A 3 -14.44 22.28 17.26
CA THR A 3 -14.79 22.09 15.84
C THR A 3 -13.58 21.72 14.96
N GLN A 4 -12.41 22.31 15.23
CA GLN A 4 -11.17 22.02 14.48
C GLN A 4 -10.55 20.69 14.92
N ILE A 5 -10.68 20.33 16.20
CA ILE A 5 -10.27 19.01 16.71
C ILE A 5 -11.13 17.92 16.07
N LYS A 6 -12.43 18.17 15.89
CA LYS A 6 -13.33 17.27 15.14
C LYS A 6 -12.93 17.15 13.67
N SER A 7 -12.64 18.25 12.98
CA SER A 7 -12.23 18.19 11.57
C SER A 7 -10.89 17.50 11.35
N VAL A 8 -9.90 17.71 12.25
CA VAL A 8 -8.62 16.99 12.17
C VAL A 8 -8.83 15.50 12.42
N ARG A 9 -9.69 15.14 13.38
CA ARG A 9 -10.02 13.74 13.66
C ARG A 9 -10.71 13.06 12.47
N GLU A 10 -11.66 13.75 11.83
CA GLU A 10 -12.37 13.25 10.65
C GLU A 10 -11.42 13.03 9.47
N GLU A 11 -10.47 13.95 9.24
CA GLU A 11 -9.48 13.80 8.18
C GLU A 11 -8.49 12.66 8.49
N VAL A 12 -8.11 12.49 9.77
CA VAL A 12 -7.31 11.34 10.23
C VAL A 12 -8.03 10.01 9.97
N GLU A 13 -9.34 9.95 10.19
CA GLU A 13 -10.17 8.79 9.87
C GLU A 13 -10.24 8.52 8.36
N ASN A 14 -10.39 9.57 7.55
CA ASN A 14 -10.37 9.48 6.08
C ASN A 14 -9.06 8.85 5.58
N VAL A 15 -7.91 9.30 6.09
CA VAL A 15 -6.60 8.75 5.69
C VAL A 15 -6.44 7.29 6.12
N GLN A 16 -6.90 6.92 7.32
CA GLN A 16 -6.87 5.52 7.78
C GLN A 16 -7.71 4.59 6.89
N LEU A 17 -8.88 5.06 6.44
CA LEU A 17 -9.74 4.32 5.53
C LEU A 17 -9.16 4.18 4.12
N LEU A 18 -8.46 5.22 3.63
CA LEU A 18 -7.71 5.15 2.39
C LEU A 18 -6.56 4.13 2.48
N LEU A 19 -5.82 4.09 3.60
CA LEU A 19 -4.76 3.09 3.85
C LEU A 19 -5.29 1.66 3.83
N ILE A 20 -6.43 1.40 4.48
CA ILE A 20 -7.07 0.07 4.46
C ILE A 20 -7.49 -0.34 3.04
N ALA A 21 -7.94 0.61 2.22
CA ALA A 21 -8.32 0.32 0.84
C ALA A 21 -7.13 0.14 -0.10
N ILE A 22 -6.01 0.84 0.12
CA ILE A 22 -4.74 0.61 -0.57
C ILE A 22 -4.28 -0.84 -0.35
N ASP A 23 -4.41 -1.36 0.87
CA ASP A 23 -4.05 -2.75 1.19
C ASP A 23 -5.02 -3.77 0.56
N ARG A 24 -6.28 -3.39 0.40
CA ARG A 24 -7.34 -4.28 -0.13
C ARG A 24 -7.39 -4.31 -1.66
N GLN A 25 -6.85 -3.31 -2.33
CA GLN A 25 -6.77 -3.26 -3.79
C GLN A 25 -5.51 -3.93 -4.31
N THR A 26 -5.66 -4.70 -5.40
CA THR A 26 -4.56 -5.45 -6.03
C THR A 26 -4.14 -4.82 -7.37
N GLY A 27 -4.87 -3.83 -7.88
CA GLY A 27 -4.60 -3.18 -9.16
C GLY A 27 -3.56 -2.05 -9.07
N ASN A 28 -2.46 -2.14 -9.82
CA ASN A 28 -1.35 -1.17 -9.79
C ASN A 28 -1.80 0.28 -10.03
N HIS A 29 -2.66 0.52 -11.01
CA HIS A 29 -3.14 1.87 -11.36
C HIS A 29 -4.13 2.47 -10.35
N GLU A 30 -4.91 1.62 -9.66
CA GLU A 30 -5.83 2.09 -8.63
C GLU A 30 -5.06 2.46 -7.36
N VAL A 31 -4.08 1.62 -7.00
CA VAL A 31 -3.19 1.87 -5.85
C VAL A 31 -2.43 3.19 -6.02
N ASP A 32 -1.94 3.51 -7.23
CA ASP A 32 -1.31 4.81 -7.53
C ASP A 32 -2.23 6.01 -7.23
N ARG A 33 -3.48 5.93 -7.69
CA ARG A 33 -4.49 6.98 -7.43
C ARG A 33 -4.81 7.10 -5.94
N LEU A 34 -4.95 5.97 -5.25
CA LEU A 34 -5.21 5.97 -3.81
C LEU A 34 -4.05 6.53 -2.99
N ILE A 35 -2.80 6.25 -3.38
CA ILE A 35 -1.60 6.83 -2.77
C ILE A 35 -1.59 8.34 -2.97
N GLN A 36 -1.93 8.81 -4.17
CA GLN A 36 -2.02 10.24 -4.46
C GLN A 36 -3.10 10.93 -3.62
N ASP A 37 -4.29 10.34 -3.52
CA ASP A 37 -5.39 10.84 -2.71
C ASP A 37 -5.01 10.89 -1.21
N ALA A 38 -4.39 9.81 -0.70
CA ALA A 38 -3.92 9.74 0.68
C ALA A 38 -2.86 10.81 0.99
N ASN A 39 -1.93 11.07 0.06
CA ASN A 39 -0.94 12.14 0.21
C ASN A 39 -1.61 13.52 0.22
N SER A 40 -2.61 13.76 -0.63
CA SER A 40 -3.34 15.03 -0.66
C SER A 40 -4.11 15.30 0.65
N SER A 41 -4.72 14.26 1.23
CA SER A 41 -5.42 14.33 2.51
C SER A 41 -4.45 14.46 3.69
N LEU A 42 -3.26 13.85 3.61
CA LEU A 42 -2.19 14.04 4.59
C LEU A 42 -1.70 15.51 4.61
N ILE A 43 -1.50 16.14 3.46
CA ILE A 43 -1.11 17.55 3.35
C ILE A 43 -2.18 18.47 3.94
N LYS A 44 -3.46 18.18 3.69
CA LYS A 44 -4.57 18.90 4.33
C LYS A 44 -4.52 18.74 5.84
N THR A 45 -4.36 17.51 6.33
CA THR A 45 -4.25 17.21 7.76
C THR A 45 -3.09 17.96 8.43
N GLU A 46 -1.92 18.00 7.80
CA GLU A 46 -0.76 18.77 8.29
C GLU A 46 -1.08 20.28 8.35
N THR A 47 -1.79 20.82 7.36
CA THR A 47 -2.23 22.22 7.34
C THR A 47 -3.24 22.53 8.45
N HIS A 48 -4.20 21.63 8.70
CA HIS A 48 -5.16 21.77 9.79
C HIS A 48 -4.48 21.65 11.17
N MET A 49 -3.48 20.77 11.30
CA MET A 49 -2.67 20.64 12.52
C MET A 49 -1.87 21.91 12.81
N PHE A 50 -1.23 22.48 11.79
CA PHE A 50 -0.47 23.73 11.93
C PHE A 50 -1.36 24.90 12.37
N ARG A 51 -2.59 24.98 11.84
CA ARG A 51 -3.59 25.97 12.28
C ARG A 51 -4.04 25.74 13.73
N LEU A 52 -4.17 24.47 14.15
CA LEU A 52 -4.52 24.10 15.52
C LEU A 52 -3.40 24.46 16.50
N GLU A 53 -2.14 24.18 16.17
CA GLU A 53 -0.96 24.57 16.97
C GLU A 53 -0.85 26.10 17.11
N SER A 54 -1.12 26.85 16.04
CA SER A 54 -1.11 28.31 16.07
C SER A 54 -2.21 28.90 16.98
N GLN A 55 -3.38 28.26 17.02
CA GLN A 55 -4.49 28.66 17.91
C GLN A 55 -4.25 28.27 19.37
N LEU A 56 -3.60 27.12 19.61
CA LEU A 56 -3.23 26.66 20.96
C LEU A 56 -2.31 27.66 21.67
N GLY A 57 -1.45 28.36 20.92
CA GLY A 57 -0.59 29.42 21.45
C GLY A 57 -1.34 30.66 21.97
N ARG A 58 -2.61 30.83 21.61
CA ARG A 58 -3.44 32.00 22.00
C ARG A 58 -4.37 31.74 23.18
N GLU A 59 -4.39 30.52 23.72
CA GLU A 59 -5.36 30.15 24.75
C GLU A 59 -4.86 30.27 26.20
N PRO A 60 -5.78 30.46 27.18
CA PRO A 60 -5.44 30.55 28.59
C PRO A 60 -4.74 29.28 29.13
N PRO A 61 -3.83 29.42 30.11
CA PRO A 61 -2.90 28.35 30.53
C PRO A 61 -3.57 27.05 31.04
N ALA A 62 -4.77 27.13 31.62
CA ALA A 62 -5.48 25.95 32.14
C ALA A 62 -6.08 25.05 31.03
N ILE A 63 -6.61 25.66 29.96
CA ILE A 63 -7.16 24.93 28.80
C ILE A 63 -6.01 24.47 27.89
N ARG A 64 -4.94 25.27 27.82
CA ARG A 64 -3.73 25.00 27.03
C ARG A 64 -3.07 23.67 27.37
N GLN A 65 -2.99 23.27 28.65
CA GLN A 65 -2.39 21.98 29.03
C GLN A 65 -3.17 20.79 28.46
N MET A 66 -4.50 20.78 28.65
CA MET A 66 -5.36 19.68 28.22
C MET A 66 -5.49 19.64 26.69
N ALA A 67 -5.53 20.80 26.05
CA ALA A 67 -5.53 20.91 24.59
C ALA A 67 -4.16 20.54 23.98
N SER A 68 -3.04 20.89 24.62
CA SER A 68 -1.69 20.47 24.20
C SER A 68 -1.58 18.96 24.17
N PHE A 69 -2.01 18.27 25.23
CA PHE A 69 -1.98 16.81 25.25
C PHE A 69 -2.79 16.18 24.12
N LYS A 70 -3.96 16.74 23.81
CA LYS A 70 -4.78 16.29 22.67
C LYS A 70 -4.11 16.56 21.32
N VAL A 71 -3.46 17.72 21.15
CA VAL A 71 -2.69 18.06 19.94
C VAL A 71 -1.49 17.13 19.78
N ASP A 72 -0.76 16.84 20.87
CA ASP A 72 0.39 15.94 20.87
C ASP A 72 -0.03 14.50 20.51
N GLN A 73 -1.17 14.04 21.01
CA GLN A 73 -1.76 12.76 20.63
C GLN A 73 -2.08 12.71 19.13
N LEU A 74 -2.76 13.74 18.62
CA LEU A 74 -3.08 13.88 17.20
C LEU A 74 -1.82 13.93 16.32
N LYS A 75 -0.75 14.58 16.79
CA LYS A 75 0.54 14.66 16.09
C LYS A 75 1.24 13.30 16.01
N SER A 76 1.22 12.54 17.10
CA SER A 76 1.68 11.16 17.11
C SER A 76 0.90 10.30 16.11
N ASP A 77 -0.42 10.49 16.03
CA ASP A 77 -1.28 9.76 15.09
C ASP A 77 -0.96 10.10 13.63
N VAL A 78 -0.77 11.38 13.30
CA VAL A 78 -0.36 11.82 11.95
C VAL A 78 1.01 11.26 11.58
N TYR A 79 1.96 11.23 12.51
CA TYR A 79 3.28 10.65 12.27
C TYR A 79 3.20 9.15 11.94
N LEU A 80 2.37 8.39 12.66
CA LEU A 80 2.17 6.96 12.40
C LEU A 80 1.51 6.70 11.04
N ILE A 81 0.53 7.53 10.68
CA ILE A 81 -0.14 7.44 9.38
C ILE A 81 0.84 7.75 8.24
N LYS A 82 1.69 8.76 8.42
CA LYS A 82 2.72 9.17 7.46
C LYS A 82 3.77 8.08 7.26
N SER A 83 4.24 7.44 8.34
CA SER A 83 5.18 6.32 8.23
C SER A 83 4.56 5.11 7.53
N SER A 84 3.30 4.79 7.86
CA SER A 84 2.55 3.70 7.21
C SER A 84 2.35 3.95 5.70
N LEU A 85 1.92 5.16 5.31
CA LEU A 85 1.75 5.55 3.92
C LEU A 85 3.07 5.43 3.14
N ARG A 86 4.18 5.91 3.74
CA ARG A 86 5.51 5.80 3.14
C ARG A 86 5.92 4.35 2.88
N THR A 87 5.68 3.47 3.84
CA THR A 87 5.98 2.04 3.68
C THR A 87 5.12 1.43 2.56
N MET A 88 3.84 1.81 2.46
CA MET A 88 2.97 1.31 1.38
C MET A 88 3.38 1.83 0.00
N THR A 89 3.74 3.10 -0.12
CA THR A 89 4.28 3.68 -1.36
C THR A 89 5.57 2.97 -1.77
N ASN A 90 6.53 2.81 -0.86
CA ASN A 90 7.79 2.14 -1.16
C ASN A 90 7.58 0.70 -1.65
N ARG A 91 6.58 -0.02 -1.10
CA ARG A 91 6.25 -1.38 -1.54
C ARG A 91 5.65 -1.41 -2.92
N HIS A 92 4.78 -0.46 -3.25
CA HIS A 92 4.23 -0.32 -4.58
C HIS A 92 5.32 0.02 -5.60
N ASP A 93 6.18 0.99 -5.30
CA ASP A 93 7.32 1.37 -6.14
C ASP A 93 8.29 0.21 -6.35
N ASN A 94 8.62 -0.54 -5.29
CA ASN A 94 9.50 -1.71 -5.40
C ASN A 94 8.88 -2.82 -6.26
N ARG A 95 7.57 -3.07 -6.13
CA ARG A 95 6.85 -4.03 -6.99
C ARG A 95 6.83 -3.59 -8.44
N LYS A 96 6.65 -2.29 -8.68
CA LYS A 96 6.67 -1.70 -10.02
C LYS A 96 8.05 -1.81 -10.66
N LYS A 97 9.11 -1.42 -9.94
CA LYS A 97 10.51 -1.59 -10.40
C LYS A 97 10.84 -3.05 -10.70
N GLN A 98 10.46 -3.98 -9.83
CA GLN A 98 10.67 -5.41 -10.07
C GLN A 98 9.91 -5.92 -11.30
N ALA A 99 8.72 -5.39 -11.58
CA ALA A 99 7.99 -5.73 -12.79
C ALA A 99 8.66 -5.16 -14.05
N GLU A 100 9.12 -3.91 -13.99
CA GLU A 100 9.87 -3.25 -15.07
C GLU A 100 11.19 -3.98 -15.37
N GLU A 101 11.98 -4.30 -14.33
CA GLU A 101 13.22 -5.09 -14.46
C GLU A 101 12.95 -6.47 -15.09
N LYS A 102 11.87 -7.15 -14.69
CA LYS A 102 11.47 -8.43 -15.30
C LYS A 102 11.12 -8.27 -16.77
N GLU A 103 10.42 -7.21 -17.15
CA GLU A 103 10.11 -6.93 -18.56
C GLU A 103 11.37 -6.60 -19.38
N GLU A 104 12.33 -5.88 -18.81
CA GLU A 104 13.62 -5.62 -19.46
C GLU A 104 14.42 -6.91 -19.69
N LEU A 105 14.41 -7.83 -18.72
CA LEU A 105 15.03 -9.15 -18.85
C LEU A 105 14.32 -10.02 -19.91
N LEU A 106 12.99 -9.93 -20.02
CA LEU A 106 12.23 -10.62 -21.07
C LEU A 106 12.50 -10.04 -22.46
N LYS A 107 12.75 -8.73 -22.56
CA LYS A 107 13.12 -8.04 -23.82
C LYS A 107 14.57 -8.34 -24.22
N ARG A 108 15.46 -8.64 -23.27
CA ARG A 108 16.81 -9.18 -23.57
C ARG A 108 16.69 -10.62 -24.06
N ARG A 109 16.42 -10.75 -25.36
CA ARG A 109 16.38 -12.01 -26.12
C ARG A 109 17.55 -12.92 -25.71
N PHE A 110 17.21 -14.11 -25.19
CA PHE A 110 18.13 -15.21 -24.89
C PHE A 110 19.03 -15.50 -26.09
N THR A 111 20.31 -15.11 -26.02
CA THR A 111 21.35 -15.68 -26.87
C THR A 111 21.76 -17.00 -26.23
N THR A 112 21.10 -18.09 -26.63
CA THR A 112 21.53 -19.45 -26.28
C THR A 112 22.94 -19.69 -26.83
N ASN A 113 23.91 -19.82 -25.92
CA ASN A 113 25.21 -20.50 -26.06
C ASN A 113 25.88 -20.44 -27.44
N GLN A 114 26.59 -19.35 -27.77
CA GLN A 114 27.46 -19.35 -28.96
C GLN A 114 28.97 -19.34 -28.68
N GLU A 115 29.44 -19.12 -27.44
CA GLU A 115 30.89 -19.01 -27.18
C GLU A 115 31.48 -19.81 -26.02
N THR A 116 30.75 -20.75 -25.38
CA THR A 116 31.39 -21.67 -24.41
C THR A 116 31.92 -22.93 -25.09
N ARG A 117 32.60 -22.76 -26.23
CA ARG A 117 33.29 -23.86 -26.91
C ARG A 117 34.77 -23.85 -26.51
N VAL A 118 35.05 -24.55 -25.42
CA VAL A 118 36.29 -25.29 -25.13
C VAL A 118 37.59 -24.48 -25.23
N ASP A 119 38.09 -24.00 -24.10
CA ASP A 119 39.54 -23.94 -23.84
C ASP A 119 39.88 -24.42 -22.41
N LEU A 120 40.39 -25.65 -22.38
CA LEU A 120 41.25 -26.39 -21.44
C LEU A 120 41.41 -25.93 -19.96
N GLY A 121 40.75 -26.67 -19.06
CA GLY A 121 41.39 -27.36 -17.92
C GLY A 121 41.83 -26.58 -16.67
N PHE A 122 42.36 -25.36 -16.77
CA PHE A 122 42.87 -24.59 -15.61
C PHE A 122 42.00 -23.36 -15.30
N ASP A 123 41.45 -22.73 -16.34
CA ASP A 123 40.56 -21.56 -16.20
C ASP A 123 39.15 -21.93 -15.73
N HIS A 124 38.74 -23.20 -15.84
CA HIS A 124 37.44 -23.67 -15.36
C HIS A 124 37.37 -23.65 -13.83
N GLU A 125 38.43 -24.04 -13.13
CA GLU A 125 38.45 -24.05 -11.65
C GLU A 125 38.54 -22.64 -11.08
N LEU A 126 39.31 -21.75 -11.71
CA LEU A 126 39.39 -20.33 -11.30
C LEU A 126 38.07 -19.59 -11.58
N ASN A 127 37.45 -19.79 -12.75
CA ASN A 127 36.11 -19.26 -13.02
C ASN A 127 35.05 -19.87 -12.10
N MET A 128 35.15 -21.15 -11.77
CA MET A 128 34.21 -21.80 -10.85
C MET A 128 34.36 -21.24 -9.43
N ASN A 129 35.59 -21.02 -8.97
CA ASN A 129 35.86 -20.42 -7.65
C ASN A 129 35.36 -18.97 -7.59
N GLU A 130 35.55 -18.19 -8.65
CA GLU A 130 35.05 -16.82 -8.76
C GLU A 130 33.50 -16.79 -8.81
N LYS A 131 32.88 -17.70 -9.56
CA LYS A 131 31.41 -17.86 -9.57
C LYS A 131 30.86 -18.34 -8.23
N LEU A 132 31.56 -19.22 -7.53
CA LEU A 132 31.19 -19.67 -6.18
C LEU A 132 31.27 -18.51 -5.19
N LYS A 133 32.36 -17.72 -5.20
CA LYS A 133 32.48 -16.50 -4.37
C LYS A 133 31.43 -15.46 -4.71
N TYR A 134 31.15 -15.26 -6.00
CA TYR A 134 30.08 -14.35 -6.43
C TYR A 134 28.71 -14.84 -5.94
N SER A 135 28.43 -16.14 -6.07
CA SER A 135 27.20 -16.76 -5.58
C SER A 135 27.09 -16.69 -4.06
N ASP A 136 28.18 -16.87 -3.32
CA ASP A 136 28.22 -16.81 -1.86
C ASP A 136 27.92 -15.39 -1.37
N ASN A 137 28.60 -14.39 -1.94
CA ASN A 137 28.31 -12.97 -1.67
C ASN A 137 26.87 -12.58 -2.05
N MET A 138 26.35 -13.13 -3.15
CA MET A 138 24.96 -12.90 -3.57
C MET A 138 23.95 -13.59 -2.64
N LEU A 139 24.25 -14.80 -2.17
CA LEU A 139 23.44 -15.50 -1.16
C LEU A 139 23.42 -14.73 0.16
N ASP A 140 24.58 -14.23 0.61
CA ASP A 140 24.66 -13.37 1.79
C ASP A 140 23.84 -12.08 1.62
N GLN A 141 23.90 -11.46 0.44
CA GLN A 141 23.07 -10.31 0.11
C GLN A 141 21.57 -10.65 0.13
N MET A 142 21.17 -11.81 -0.40
CA MET A 142 19.79 -12.28 -0.37
C MET A 142 19.32 -12.64 1.05
N ILE A 143 20.19 -13.20 1.91
CA ILE A 143 19.89 -13.49 3.31
C ILE A 143 19.72 -12.19 4.10
N ALA A 144 20.61 -11.22 3.90
CA ALA A 144 20.48 -9.88 4.48
C ALA A 144 19.20 -9.16 4.01
N GLN A 145 18.89 -9.28 2.72
CA GLN A 145 17.64 -8.79 2.15
C GLN A 145 16.41 -9.52 2.72
N GLY A 146 16.50 -10.84 2.93
CA GLY A 146 15.43 -11.64 3.53
C GLY A 146 15.16 -11.25 4.99
N ALA A 147 16.21 -11.02 5.77
CA ALA A 147 16.11 -10.58 7.16
C ALA A 147 15.46 -9.19 7.28
N SER A 148 15.90 -8.23 6.46
CA SER A 148 15.31 -6.88 6.41
C SER A 148 13.85 -6.89 5.94
N ILE A 149 13.51 -7.70 4.93
CA ILE A 149 12.12 -7.86 4.50
C ILE A 149 11.25 -8.46 5.61
N PHE A 150 11.77 -9.42 6.38
CA PHE A 150 11.02 -10.01 7.49
C PHE A 150 10.75 -8.99 8.60
N GLU A 151 11.75 -8.20 8.96
CA GLU A 151 11.59 -7.10 9.92
C GLU A 151 10.56 -6.07 9.44
N ASP A 152 10.62 -5.69 8.16
CA ASP A 152 9.64 -4.80 7.54
C ASP A 152 8.22 -5.37 7.59
N LEU A 153 8.05 -6.66 7.29
CA LEU A 153 6.76 -7.35 7.37
C LEU A 153 6.20 -7.36 8.79
N GLN A 154 7.07 -7.58 9.78
CA GLN A 154 6.70 -7.53 11.19
C GLN A 154 6.24 -6.12 11.58
N GLN A 155 7.03 -5.10 11.26
CA GLN A 155 6.68 -3.70 11.54
C GLN A 155 5.38 -3.27 10.84
N GLN A 156 5.16 -3.71 9.59
CA GLN A 156 3.93 -3.45 8.85
C GLN A 156 2.71 -4.11 9.50
N LYS A 157 2.83 -5.38 9.93
CA LYS A 157 1.75 -6.06 10.64
C LYS A 157 1.38 -5.32 11.93
N PHE A 158 2.37 -4.86 12.68
CA PHE A 158 2.12 -4.06 13.90
C PHE A 158 1.47 -2.71 13.58
N SER A 159 1.92 -2.02 12.54
CA SER A 159 1.33 -0.74 12.09
C SER A 159 -0.13 -0.92 11.67
N LEU A 160 -0.43 -1.93 10.86
CA LEU A 160 -1.79 -2.23 10.39
C LEU A 160 -2.73 -2.67 11.53
N LEU A 161 -2.25 -3.51 12.45
CA LEU A 161 -3.03 -3.88 13.63
C LEU A 161 -3.30 -2.67 14.52
N SER A 162 -2.36 -1.74 14.61
CA SER A 162 -2.54 -0.49 15.37
C SER A 162 -3.55 0.43 14.71
N ILE A 163 -3.51 0.57 13.38
CA ILE A 163 -4.49 1.34 12.60
C ILE A 163 -5.88 0.71 12.71
N ASN A 164 -6.02 -0.61 12.55
CA ASN A 164 -7.29 -1.30 12.62
C ASN A 164 -7.91 -1.25 14.03
N LYS A 165 -7.12 -1.46 15.09
CA LYS A 165 -7.58 -1.31 16.48
C LYS A 165 -8.08 0.11 16.78
N ARG A 166 -7.37 1.13 16.28
CA ARG A 166 -7.75 2.54 16.45
C ARG A 166 -8.98 2.91 15.63
N PHE A 167 -9.07 2.45 14.39
CA PHE A 167 -10.26 2.60 13.54
C PHE A 167 -11.51 2.00 14.21
N HIS A 168 -11.39 0.78 14.76
CA HIS A 168 -12.49 0.13 15.49
C HIS A 168 -12.90 0.91 16.76
N PHE A 169 -11.94 1.50 17.47
CA PHE A 169 -12.22 2.33 18.65
C PHE A 169 -12.89 3.67 18.29
N LEU A 170 -12.45 4.31 17.19
CA LEU A 170 -13.01 5.56 16.70
C LEU A 170 -14.42 5.36 16.13
N THR A 171 -14.65 4.27 15.39
CA THR A 171 -15.96 3.84 14.89
C THR A 171 -17.00 3.65 16.01
N LYS A 172 -16.56 3.16 17.17
CA LYS A 172 -17.44 2.93 18.32
C LYS A 172 -17.72 4.21 19.13
N SER A 173 -16.89 5.23 18.99
CA SER A 173 -16.93 6.47 19.78
C SER A 173 -17.62 7.63 19.05
N LEU A 174 -17.63 7.60 17.71
CA LEU A 174 -18.27 8.61 16.87
C LEU A 174 -18.98 7.87 15.75
N GLY A 175 -20.32 7.91 15.76
CA GLY A 175 -21.12 7.34 14.69
C GLY A 175 -20.58 7.80 13.35
N LEU A 176 -20.15 6.83 12.55
CA LEU A 176 -19.51 7.02 11.25
C LEU A 176 -20.27 8.07 10.43
N SER A 177 -19.55 9.06 9.89
CA SER A 177 -20.08 9.92 8.83
C SER A 177 -20.33 9.02 7.62
N ASP A 178 -21.60 8.64 7.44
CA ASP A 178 -22.13 7.73 6.43
C ASP A 178 -21.61 8.04 5.01
N THR A 179 -21.25 9.30 4.77
CA THR A 179 -20.64 9.80 3.53
C THR A 179 -19.27 9.18 3.23
N THR A 180 -18.42 8.97 4.24
CA THR A 180 -17.05 8.44 4.03
C THR A 180 -17.06 6.94 3.78
N ILE A 181 -17.84 6.16 4.55
CA ILE A 181 -18.01 4.71 4.31
C ILE A 181 -18.54 4.45 2.89
N ARG A 182 -19.51 5.25 2.43
CA ARG A 182 -20.07 5.10 1.08
C ARG A 182 -19.04 5.33 -0.02
N LEU A 183 -18.06 6.22 0.17
CA LEU A 183 -17.00 6.44 -0.81
C LEU A 183 -16.06 5.23 -0.94
N ILE A 184 -15.77 4.54 0.17
CA ILE A 184 -14.94 3.32 0.17
C ILE A 184 -15.70 2.12 -0.37
N GLU A 185 -16.98 1.98 -0.04
CA GLU A 185 -17.78 0.87 -0.55
C GLU A 185 -18.15 1.02 -2.03
N LYS A 186 -18.30 2.24 -2.55
CA LYS A 186 -18.67 2.48 -3.94
C LYS A 186 -17.61 1.95 -4.90
N ARG A 187 -16.32 2.20 -4.63
CA ARG A 187 -15.20 1.69 -5.44
C ARG A 187 -15.10 0.15 -5.45
N VAL A 188 -15.32 -0.51 -4.32
CA VAL A 188 -15.27 -1.99 -4.23
C VAL A 188 -16.53 -2.66 -4.82
N ARG A 189 -17.68 -1.97 -4.79
CA ARG A 189 -18.93 -2.47 -5.40
C ARG A 189 -18.94 -2.34 -6.92
N GLU A 190 -18.32 -1.31 -7.47
CA GLU A 190 -18.27 -1.09 -8.91
C GLU A 190 -17.49 -2.21 -9.62
N ASP A 191 -16.33 -2.62 -9.09
CA ASP A 191 -15.57 -3.76 -9.63
C ASP A 191 -16.33 -5.09 -9.55
N LYS A 192 -17.04 -5.31 -8.44
CA LYS A 192 -17.85 -6.52 -8.28
C LYS A 192 -19.00 -6.58 -9.28
N LYS A 193 -19.64 -5.44 -9.59
CA LYS A 193 -20.73 -5.39 -10.56
C LYS A 193 -20.26 -5.73 -11.97
N LEU A 194 -19.09 -5.23 -12.39
CA LEU A 194 -18.52 -5.56 -13.70
C LEU A 194 -18.20 -7.06 -13.82
N PHE A 195 -17.67 -7.68 -12.75
CA PHE A 195 -17.43 -9.12 -12.71
C PHE A 195 -18.74 -9.94 -12.86
N TYR A 196 -19.79 -9.59 -12.10
CA TYR A 196 -21.08 -10.29 -12.18
C TYR A 196 -21.76 -10.15 -13.54
N ILE A 197 -21.67 -8.98 -14.17
CA ILE A 197 -22.20 -8.75 -15.53
C ILE A 197 -21.45 -9.62 -16.55
N GLY A 198 -20.12 -9.70 -16.46
CA GLY A 198 -19.30 -10.56 -17.33
C GLY A 198 -19.65 -12.04 -17.21
N VAL A 199 -19.77 -12.56 -15.99
CA VAL A 199 -20.16 -13.96 -15.73
C VAL A 199 -21.57 -14.26 -16.28
N THR A 200 -22.52 -13.34 -16.09
CA THR A 200 -23.89 -13.51 -16.57
C THR A 200 -23.96 -13.53 -18.10
N CYS A 201 -23.24 -12.64 -18.78
CA CYS A 201 -23.15 -12.64 -20.24
C CYS A 201 -22.55 -13.94 -20.80
N CYS A 202 -21.47 -14.44 -20.19
CA CYS A 202 -20.85 -15.70 -20.61
C CYS A 202 -21.82 -16.90 -20.47
N LEU A 203 -22.58 -16.96 -19.38
CA LEU A 203 -23.58 -18.02 -19.15
C LEU A 203 -24.73 -17.95 -20.18
N ILE A 204 -25.23 -16.76 -20.50
CA ILE A 204 -26.28 -16.57 -21.51
C ILE A 204 -25.76 -17.01 -22.89
N PHE A 205 -24.54 -16.60 -23.26
CA PHE A 205 -23.95 -16.98 -24.54
C PHE A 205 -23.76 -18.51 -24.66
N MET A 206 -23.25 -19.15 -23.61
CA MET A 206 -23.10 -20.61 -23.56
C MET A 206 -24.47 -21.32 -23.69
N PHE A 207 -25.50 -20.80 -23.02
CA PHE A 207 -26.85 -21.37 -23.07
C PHE A 207 -27.48 -21.23 -24.47
N CYS A 208 -27.37 -20.06 -25.10
CA CYS A 208 -27.85 -19.85 -26.47
C CYS A 208 -27.16 -20.78 -27.47
N PHE A 209 -25.85 -20.99 -27.33
CA PHE A 209 -25.10 -21.89 -28.21
C PHE A 209 -25.54 -23.35 -28.04
N TYR A 210 -25.73 -23.80 -26.80
CA TYR A 210 -26.24 -25.14 -26.52
C TYR A 210 -27.66 -25.34 -27.06
N TYR A 211 -28.55 -24.36 -26.87
CA TYR A 211 -29.92 -24.42 -27.39
C TYR A 211 -29.96 -24.46 -28.92
N TRP A 212 -29.11 -23.66 -29.58
CA TRP A 212 -29.01 -23.65 -31.03
C TRP A 212 -28.50 -25.00 -31.56
N TRP A 213 -27.51 -25.60 -30.90
CA TRP A 213 -26.99 -26.94 -31.25
C TRP A 213 -28.03 -28.06 -31.08
N GLN A 214 -28.94 -27.95 -30.12
CA GLN A 214 -29.98 -28.96 -29.88
C GLN A 214 -31.18 -28.85 -30.86
N TYR A 215 -31.42 -27.66 -31.42
CA TYR A 215 -32.55 -27.37 -32.32
C TYR A 215 -32.20 -27.37 -33.81
N CYS A 216 -30.91 -27.46 -34.15
CA CYS A 216 -30.40 -27.70 -35.51
C CYS A 216 -30.04 -29.18 -35.68
#